data_AF-A0A0Q7DI50-F1
#
_entry.id   AF-A0A0Q7DI50-F1
#
_cell.length_a   1.000
_cell.length_b   1.000
_cell.length_c   1.000
_cell.angle_alpha   90.00
_cell.angle_beta   90.00
_cell.angle_gamma   90.00
#
_symmetry.space_group_name_H-M   'P 1'
#
loop_
_entity.id
_entity.type
_entity.pdbx_description
1 polymer ?
#
loop_
_entity_poly.entity_id
_entity_poly.type
_entity_poly.pdbx_seq_one_letter_code
_entity_poly.pdbx_strand_id
1 'polypeptide(L)' 'MSARVRKFIGGIGIVAFLGFYAWVMTMIGERLPNHWAAQLAFYGIGGLAWGVPILPLISWMNRGR' A
#
# COMPACT_ATOMS: atom_id res chain seq x y z
N MET A 1 4.66 -7.93 23.40
CA MET A 1 3.27 -7.73 22.91
C MET A 1 2.69 -9.07 22.49
N SER A 2 1.44 -9.38 22.86
CA SER A 2 0.79 -10.61 22.40
C SER A 2 0.63 -10.60 20.87
N ALA A 3 0.57 -11.79 20.25
CA ALA A 3 0.37 -11.91 18.80
C ALA A 3 -0.93 -11.23 18.33
N ARG A 4 -1.95 -11.18 19.20
CA ARG A 4 -3.24 -10.51 18.93
C ARG A 4 -3.07 -8.99 18.78
N VAL A 5 -2.31 -8.35 19.67
CA VAL A 5 -2.09 -6.89 19.63
C VAL A 5 -1.29 -6.49 18.39
N ARG A 6 -0.26 -7.26 18.03
CA ARG A 6 0.54 -6.99 16.83
C ARG A 6 -0.28 -7.09 15.55
N LYS A 7 -1.19 -8.06 15.46
CA LYS A 7 -2.13 -8.18 14.34
C LYS A 7 -3.10 -6.99 14.26
N PHE A 8 -3.59 -6.51 15.39
CA PHE A 8 -4.48 -5.33 15.43
C PHE A 8 -3.76 -4.06 14.95
N ILE A 9 -2.59 -3.77 15.53
CA ILE A 9 -1.78 -2.60 15.13
C ILE A 9 -1.33 -2.71 13.67
N GLY A 10 -0.89 -3.90 13.26
CA GLY A 10 -0.50 -4.15 11.86
C GLY A 10 -1.67 -3.94 10.90
N GLY A 11 -2.88 -4.39 11.25
CA GLY A 11 -4.08 -4.16 10.45
C GLY A 11 -4.41 -2.68 10.28
N ILE A 12 -4.39 -1.90 11.37
CA ILE A 12 -4.59 -0.45 11.31
C ILE A 12 -3.50 0.22 10.46
N GLY A 13 -2.24 -0.19 10.64
CA GLY A 13 -1.12 0.31 9.86
C GLY A 13 -1.28 0.05 8.36
N ILE A 14 -1.75 -1.13 7.96
CA ILE A 14 -2.05 -1.46 6.56
C ILE A 14 -3.14 -0.54 6.00
N VAL A 15 -4.25 -0.35 6.73
CA VAL A 15 -5.36 0.50 6.26
C VAL A 15 -4.90 1.96 6.12
N ALA A 16 -4.17 2.48 7.10
CA ALA A 16 -3.62 3.84 7.04
C ALA A 16 -2.64 4.01 5.87
N PHE A 17 -1.75 3.04 5.67
CA PHE A 17 -0.82 3.02 4.54
C PHE A 17 -1.56 3.01 3.20
N LEU A 18 -2.55 2.12 3.02
CA LEU A 18 -3.31 2.02 1.77
C LEU A 18 -4.10 3.30 1.49
N GLY A 19 -4.69 3.91 2.52
CA GLY A 19 -5.37 5.20 2.39
C GLY A 19 -4.42 6.32 1.93
N PHE A 20 -3.25 6.43 2.58
CA PHE A 20 -2.23 7.40 2.17
C PHE A 20 -1.69 7.11 0.76
N TYR A 21 -1.44 5.84 0.44
CA TYR A 21 -0.95 5.41 -0.86
C TYR A 21 -1.93 5.76 -1.98
N ALA A 22 -3.21 5.44 -1.80
CA ALA A 22 -4.27 5.78 -2.74
C ALA A 22 -4.39 7.30 -2.93
N TRP A 23 -4.32 8.07 -1.84
CA TRP A 23 -4.33 9.53 -1.90
C TRP A 23 -3.16 10.08 -2.73
N VAL A 24 -1.94 9.60 -2.49
CA VAL A 24 -0.76 9.98 -3.30
C VAL A 24 -0.94 9.59 -4.77
N MET A 25 -1.45 8.39 -5.05
CA MET A 25 -1.74 7.94 -6.43
C MET A 25 -2.73 8.85 -7.13
N THR A 26 -3.80 9.31 -6.45
CA THR A 26 -4.76 10.25 -7.05
C THR A 26 -4.13 11.61 -7.36
N MET A 27 -3.36 12.17 -6.42
CA MET A 27 -2.68 13.46 -6.59
C MET A 27 -1.67 13.47 -7.76
N ILE A 28 -1.00 12.35 -8.00
CA ILE A 28 -0.09 12.18 -9.14
C ILE A 28 -0.89 11.88 -10.42
N GLY A 29 -1.91 11.04 -10.32
CA GLY A 29 -2.82 10.66 -11.40
C GLY A 29 -3.44 11.85 -12.12
N GLU A 30 -3.83 12.89 -11.37
CA GLU A 30 -4.38 14.14 -11.91
C GLU A 30 -3.39 14.93 -12.78
N ARG A 31 -2.08 14.68 -12.62
CA ARG A 31 -1.00 15.38 -13.34
C ARG A 31 -0.47 14.56 -14.53
N LEU A 32 -1.02 13.37 -14.78
CA LEU A 32 -0.59 12.55 -15.89
C LEU A 32 -1.03 13.15 -17.24
N PRO A 33 -0.21 13.02 -18.29
CA PRO A 33 -0.62 13.39 -19.63
C PRO A 33 -1.83 12.56 -20.06
N ASN A 34 -2.70 13.15 -20.90
CA ASN A 34 -3.85 12.46 -21.47
C ASN A 34 -3.43 11.48 -22.58
N HIS A 35 -2.66 10.46 -22.20
CA HIS A 35 -2.14 9.41 -23.07
C HIS A 35 -2.39 8.06 -22.41
N TRP A 36 -3.09 7.18 -23.12
CA TRP A 36 -3.54 5.88 -22.59
C TRP A 36 -2.40 5.04 -22.02
N ALA A 37 -1.22 5.02 -22.68
CA ALA A 37 -0.08 4.22 -22.22
C ALA A 37 0.53 4.76 -20.91
N ALA A 38 0.49 6.08 -20.70
CA ALA A 38 1.01 6.69 -19.47
C ALA A 38 0.09 6.33 -18.29
N GLN A 39 -1.22 6.41 -18.49
CA GLN A 39 -2.22 6.00 -17.51
C GLN A 39 -2.12 4.49 -17.21
N LEU A 40 -1.98 3.66 -18.25
CA LEU A 40 -1.83 2.21 -18.10
C LEU A 40 -0.57 1.85 -17.30
N ALA A 41 0.58 2.45 -17.65
CA ALA A 41 1.82 2.20 -16.93
C ALA A 41 1.72 2.66 -15.47
N PHE A 42 1.18 3.84 -15.22
CA PHE A 42 1.08 4.40 -13.88
C PHE A 42 0.10 3.61 -13.00
N TYR A 43 -1.13 3.38 -13.45
CA TYR A 43 -2.12 2.64 -12.66
C TYR A 43 -1.83 1.14 -12.61
N GLY A 44 -1.24 0.56 -13.66
CA GLY A 44 -0.83 -0.85 -13.67
C GLY A 44 0.31 -1.13 -12.70
N ILE A 45 1.38 -0.32 -12.73
CA ILE A 45 2.53 -0.49 -11.84
C ILE A 45 2.17 -0.02 -10.43
N GLY A 46 1.63 1.20 -10.29
CA GLY A 46 1.24 1.75 -8.99
C GLY A 46 0.17 0.91 -8.29
N GLY A 47 -0.83 0.43 -9.03
CA GLY A 47 -1.88 -0.44 -8.49
C GLY A 47 -1.37 -1.77 -7.93
N LEU A 48 -0.19 -2.24 -8.35
CA LEU A 48 0.43 -3.49 -7.88
C LEU A 48 1.60 -3.26 -6.91
N ALA A 49 2.26 -2.10 -6.98
CA ALA A 49 3.49 -1.82 -6.23
C ALA A 49 3.29 -1.74 -4.71
N TRP A 50 2.08 -1.40 -4.23
CA TRP A 50 1.79 -1.25 -2.79
C TRP A 50 2.00 -2.53 -1.98
N GLY A 51 1.93 -3.71 -2.61
CA GLY A 51 2.11 -4.98 -1.92
C GLY A 51 3.51 -5.14 -1.34
N VAL A 52 4.53 -4.60 -2.03
CA VAL A 52 5.94 -4.73 -1.64
C VAL A 52 6.22 -4.03 -0.28
N PRO A 53 5.83 -2.76 -0.07
CA PRO A 53 5.95 -2.10 1.23
C PRO A 53 5.24 -2.77 2.41
N ILE A 54 4.22 -3.61 2.17
CA ILE A 54 3.45 -4.26 3.25
C ILE A 54 4.15 -5.52 3.78
N LEU A 55 5.01 -6.16 2.98
CA LEU A 55 5.69 -7.41 3.35
C LEU A 55 6.45 -7.35 4.69
N PRO A 56 7.24 -6.29 4.99
CA PRO A 56 7.93 -6.18 6.28
C PRO A 56 6.96 -6.13 7.46
N LEU A 57 5.84 -5.40 7.33
CA LEU A 57 4.83 -5.28 8.37
C LEU A 57 4.14 -6.61 8.63
N ILE A 58 3.77 -7.34 7.57
CA ILE A 58 3.21 -8.70 7.68
C ILE A 58 4.21 -9.64 8.36
N SER A 59 5.49 -9.57 8.00
CA SER A 59 6.54 -10.40 8.61
C SER A 59 6.63 -10.16 10.13
N TRP A 60 6.52 -8.90 10.56
CA TRP A 60 6.52 -8.52 11.96
C TRP A 60 5.27 -8.98 12.72
N MET A 61 4.10 -8.89 12.10
CA MET A 61 2.83 -9.40 12.65
C MET A 61 2.88 -10.92 12.89
N ASN A 62 3.63 -11.65 12.05
CA ASN A 62 3.73 -13.10 12.10
C ASN A 62 4.93 -13.63 12.91
N ARG A 63 5.88 -12.78 13.33
CA ARG A 63 7.00 -13.23 14.19
C ARG A 63 6.50 -13.83 15.49
N GLY A 64 6.99 -14.99 15.92
CA GLY A 64 6.59 -15.61 17.19
C GLY A 64 5.15 -16.11 17.23
N ARG A 65 4.67 -16.65 16.09
CA ARG A 65 3.60 -17.66 16.06
C ARG A 65 4.20 -19.02 16.29
#